data_AF-A0A6P6PB18-F1
#
_entry.id   AF-A0A6P6PB18-F1
#
_cell.length_a   1.000
_cell.length_b   1.000
_cell.length_c   1.000
_cell.angle_alpha   90.00
_cell.angle_beta   90.00
_cell.angle_gamma   90.00
#
_symmetry.space_group_name_H-M   'P 1'
#
loop_
_entity.id
_entity.type
_entity.pdbx_description
1 polymer ?
#
loop_
_entity_poly.entity_id
_entity_poly.type
_entity_poly.pdbx_seq_one_letter_code
_entity_poly.pdbx_strand_id
1 'polypeptide(L)'
;MKKVFESMHLKMFTYRTFRRHASMYLEPLIIYMWKKEQVDLVKDLCEADKVIIGGDMRADSPGHSAKYGSYTTMDLQKNLIIDIQLVQVGGSYHMEKEGLKRSLEWLEECGVRLDCIVTDRHLQIQKFLKERNVTQYYDVWHLEKGLSKKLEQIARDKDCSIVKKWQHSIRNHLYWTAASSTSGLEKVAKWKSLINHIQDVHIHDDLLYPQCEHSHRVSKRRVASCL
;
A
#
# COMPACT_ATOMS: atom_id res chain seq x y z
N MET A 1 20.36 30.19 9.07
CA MET A 1 19.26 30.67 9.93
C MET A 1 19.74 31.63 11.03
N LYS A 2 20.59 31.22 11.98
CA LYS A 2 20.98 32.07 13.14
C LYS A 2 21.34 33.54 12.82
N LYS A 3 22.21 33.76 11.82
CA LYS A 3 22.60 35.12 11.34
C LYS A 3 21.43 35.98 10.82
N VAL A 4 20.42 35.36 10.21
CA VAL A 4 19.23 36.06 9.68
C VAL A 4 18.36 36.55 10.83
N PHE A 5 18.12 35.70 11.83
CA PHE A 5 17.31 36.04 13.00
C PHE A 5 18.00 37.07 13.91
N GLU A 6 19.33 36.99 14.05
CA GLU A 6 20.12 38.00 14.76
C GLU A 6 20.04 39.38 14.06
N SER A 7 20.10 39.41 12.73
CA SER A 7 19.96 40.65 11.94
C SER A 7 18.56 41.26 12.03
N MET A 8 17.53 40.43 12.29
CA MET A 8 16.14 40.86 12.49
C MET A 8 15.79 41.10 13.97
N HIS A 9 16.78 41.05 14.88
CA HIS A 9 16.59 41.18 16.33
C HIS A 9 15.55 40.22 16.93
N LEU A 10 15.39 39.03 16.33
CA LEU A 10 14.44 38.02 16.79
C LEU A 10 15.09 37.13 17.87
N LYS A 11 14.47 37.08 19.07
CA LYS A 11 14.89 36.14 20.12
C LYS A 11 14.42 34.73 19.78
N MET A 12 15.37 33.82 19.58
CA MET A 12 15.08 32.40 19.33
C MET A 12 15.27 31.56 20.59
N PHE A 13 14.39 30.59 20.79
CA PHE A 13 14.65 29.51 21.74
C PHE A 13 15.80 28.63 21.26
N THR A 14 16.62 28.15 22.21
CA THR A 14 17.58 27.10 21.90
C THR A 14 16.85 25.82 21.50
N TYR A 15 17.49 24.94 20.73
CA TYR A 15 16.91 23.63 20.41
C TYR A 15 16.55 22.85 21.68
N ARG A 16 17.36 22.94 22.74
CA ARG A 16 17.08 22.34 24.05
C ARG A 16 15.78 22.88 24.67
N THR A 17 15.60 24.21 24.64
CA THR A 17 14.38 24.87 25.12
C THR A 17 13.17 24.46 24.29
N PHE A 18 13.30 24.40 22.96
CA PHE A 18 12.24 23.92 22.07
C PHE A 18 11.85 22.48 22.39
N ARG A 19 12.81 21.55 22.47
CA ARG A 19 12.54 20.13 22.77
C ARG A 19 11.88 19.94 24.13
N ARG A 20 12.27 20.71 25.15
CA ARG A 20 11.62 20.69 26.45
C ARG A 20 10.15 21.13 26.38
N HIS A 21 9.85 22.21 25.65
CA HIS A 21 8.45 22.62 25.45
C HIS A 21 7.67 21.59 24.63
N ALA A 22 8.28 21.05 23.58
CA ALA A 22 7.65 20.02 22.75
C ALA A 22 7.28 18.79 23.59
N SER A 23 8.20 18.28 24.42
CA SER A 23 7.93 17.10 25.25
C SER A 23 6.94 17.35 26.39
N MET A 24 6.87 18.58 26.91
CA MET A 24 5.97 18.90 28.03
C MET A 24 4.54 19.20 27.58
N TYR A 25 4.37 19.79 26.39
CA TYR A 25 3.08 20.33 25.97
C TYR A 25 2.61 19.76 24.61
N LEU A 26 3.47 19.81 23.60
CA LEU A 26 3.07 19.47 22.23
C LEU A 26 2.87 17.96 22.03
N GLU A 27 3.84 17.15 22.46
CA GLU A 27 3.80 15.69 22.30
C GLU A 27 2.62 15.06 23.08
N PRO A 28 2.35 15.42 24.36
CA PRO A 28 1.16 14.95 25.06
C PRO A 28 -0.14 15.37 24.39
N LEU A 29 -0.21 16.59 23.85
CA LEU A 29 -1.40 17.08 23.14
C LEU A 29 -1.63 16.29 21.85
N ILE A 30 -0.58 16.02 21.06
CA ILE A 30 -0.68 15.19 19.85
C ILE A 30 -1.18 13.79 20.20
N ILE A 31 -0.64 13.16 21.24
CA ILE A 31 -1.07 11.83 21.70
C ILE A 31 -2.53 11.86 22.17
N TYR A 32 -2.92 12.90 22.89
CA TYR A 32 -4.30 13.07 23.34
C TYR A 32 -5.27 13.18 22.16
N MET A 33 -4.97 14.05 21.19
CA MET A 33 -5.79 14.23 19.99
C MET A 33 -5.86 12.95 19.15
N TRP A 34 -4.72 12.29 18.93
CA TRP A 34 -4.65 11.01 18.24
C TRP A 34 -5.55 9.96 18.89
N LYS A 35 -5.40 9.75 20.21
CA LYS A 35 -6.20 8.74 20.94
C LYS A 35 -7.68 9.07 20.91
N LYS A 36 -8.04 10.35 21.01
CA LYS A 36 -9.44 10.79 20.93
C LYS A 36 -10.04 10.44 19.56
N GLU A 37 -9.37 10.81 18.48
CA GLU A 37 -9.83 10.53 17.11
C GLU A 37 -9.82 9.02 16.81
N GLN A 38 -8.81 8.30 17.28
CA GLN A 38 -8.70 6.84 17.13
C GLN A 38 -9.88 6.10 17.77
N VAL A 39 -10.33 6.53 18.94
CA VAL A 39 -11.50 5.93 19.62
C VAL A 39 -12.77 6.08 18.78
N ASP A 40 -13.01 7.26 18.21
CA ASP A 40 -14.20 7.49 17.40
C ASP A 40 -14.12 6.71 16.08
N LEU A 41 -12.94 6.69 15.44
CA LEU A 41 -12.70 5.87 14.25
C LEU A 41 -12.96 4.37 14.50
N VAL A 42 -12.47 3.83 15.61
CA VAL A 42 -12.64 2.40 15.93
C VAL A 42 -14.10 2.06 16.20
N LYS A 43 -14.87 2.95 16.86
CA LYS A 43 -16.33 2.74 17.03
C LYS A 43 -17.02 2.61 15.69
N ASP A 44 -16.73 3.51 14.75
CA ASP A 44 -17.29 3.45 13.40
C ASP A 44 -16.89 2.16 12.67
N LEU A 45 -15.72 1.59 12.96
CA LEU A 45 -15.26 0.32 12.39
C LEU A 45 -15.94 -0.89 13.04
N CYS A 46 -16.28 -0.82 14.32
CA CYS A 46 -17.02 -1.89 15.01
C CYS A 46 -18.48 -1.98 14.53
N GLU A 47 -19.07 -0.87 14.11
CA GLU A 47 -20.41 -0.82 13.51
C GLU A 47 -20.43 -1.27 12.04
N ALA A 48 -19.27 -1.28 11.38
CA ALA A 48 -19.14 -1.79 10.02
C ALA A 48 -19.22 -3.32 9.98
N ASP A 49 -19.85 -3.87 8.93
CA ASP A 49 -19.99 -5.33 8.77
C ASP A 49 -18.63 -6.00 8.53
N LYS A 50 -17.82 -5.39 7.67
CA LYS A 50 -16.58 -5.96 7.15
C LYS A 50 -15.56 -4.85 6.87
N VAL A 51 -14.43 -4.89 7.58
CA VAL A 51 -13.34 -3.92 7.42
C VAL A 51 -12.24 -4.51 6.56
N ILE A 52 -11.74 -3.74 5.60
CA ILE A 52 -10.58 -4.08 4.78
C ILE A 52 -9.41 -3.22 5.23
N ILE A 53 -8.35 -3.84 5.76
CA ILE A 53 -7.19 -3.07 6.23
C ILE A 53 -5.96 -3.29 5.35
N GLY A 54 -5.08 -2.31 5.33
CA GLY A 54 -3.73 -2.42 4.79
C GLY A 54 -2.73 -2.23 5.90
N GLY A 55 -1.57 -2.86 5.79
CA GLY A 55 -0.51 -2.66 6.77
C GLY A 55 0.89 -2.78 6.22
N ASP A 56 1.76 -1.87 6.64
CA ASP A 56 3.16 -1.79 6.23
C ASP A 56 4.05 -1.33 7.40
N MET A 57 5.34 -1.67 7.30
CA MET A 57 6.34 -1.41 8.31
C MET A 57 7.47 -0.52 7.80
N ARG A 58 7.87 0.43 8.64
CA ARG A 58 9.07 1.24 8.45
C ARG A 58 10.06 0.96 9.57
N ALA A 59 11.33 0.76 9.20
CA ALA A 59 12.41 0.50 10.14
C ALA A 59 13.46 1.63 10.12
N ASP A 60 14.21 1.77 11.21
CA ASP A 60 15.35 2.68 11.34
C ASP A 60 16.54 2.30 10.43
N SER A 61 16.73 1.01 10.15
CA SER A 61 17.72 0.52 9.21
C SER A 61 17.22 -0.73 8.45
N PRO A 62 17.85 -1.09 7.31
CA PRO A 62 17.45 -2.28 6.55
C PRO A 62 17.87 -3.59 7.22
N GLY A 63 17.04 -4.62 7.08
CA GLY A 63 17.41 -6.01 7.34
C GLY A 63 17.64 -6.34 8.81
N HIS A 64 18.70 -7.12 9.10
CA HIS A 64 18.92 -7.70 10.42
C HIS A 64 19.43 -6.72 11.48
N SER A 65 19.99 -5.57 11.09
CA SER A 65 20.49 -4.55 12.02
C SER A 65 19.40 -3.65 12.59
N ALA A 66 18.19 -3.74 12.04
CA ALA A 66 17.06 -2.91 12.43
C ALA A 66 16.71 -3.11 13.91
N LYS A 67 16.52 -2.02 14.63
CA LYS A 67 16.22 -2.05 16.08
C LYS A 67 14.89 -1.39 16.42
N TYR A 68 14.53 -0.34 15.70
CA TYR A 68 13.29 0.41 15.93
C TYR A 68 12.47 0.45 14.65
N GLY A 69 11.17 0.27 14.78
CA GLY A 69 10.26 0.34 13.66
C GLY A 69 8.88 0.82 14.07
N SER A 70 8.12 1.26 13.09
CA SER A 70 6.72 1.61 13.21
C SER A 70 5.93 0.80 12.20
N TYR A 71 4.92 0.06 12.68
CA TYR A 71 3.94 -0.61 11.85
C TYR A 71 2.69 0.25 11.77
N THR A 72 2.22 0.55 10.56
CA THR A 72 1.03 1.37 10.33
C THR A 72 -0.07 0.49 9.77
N THR A 73 -1.25 0.56 10.38
CA THR A 73 -2.47 -0.11 9.91
C THR A 73 -3.47 0.94 9.46
N MET A 74 -4.06 0.76 8.28
CA MET A 74 -5.03 1.70 7.70
C MET A 74 -6.29 0.99 7.22
N ASP A 75 -7.43 1.69 7.26
CA ASP A 75 -8.66 1.31 6.57
C ASP A 75 -8.53 1.68 5.09
N LEU A 76 -8.61 0.68 4.21
CA LEU A 76 -8.47 0.88 2.76
C LEU A 76 -9.73 1.45 2.11
N GLN A 77 -10.89 1.37 2.76
CA GLN A 77 -12.13 1.95 2.25
C GLN A 77 -12.23 3.43 2.59
N LYS A 78 -11.93 3.79 3.84
CA LYS A 78 -11.96 5.20 4.29
C LYS A 78 -10.67 5.97 4.03
N ASN A 79 -9.57 5.29 3.70
CA ASN A 79 -8.23 5.87 3.58
C ASN A 79 -7.76 6.57 4.87
N LEU A 80 -8.05 5.96 6.03
CA LEU A 80 -7.71 6.49 7.34
C LEU A 80 -6.71 5.57 8.04
N ILE A 81 -5.71 6.16 8.69
CA ILE A 81 -4.79 5.39 9.56
C ILE A 81 -5.56 5.03 10.83
N ILE A 82 -5.62 3.74 11.14
CA ILE A 82 -6.32 3.22 12.31
C ILE A 82 -5.36 3.11 13.48
N ASP A 83 -4.13 2.63 13.23
CA ASP A 83 -3.18 2.33 14.29
C ASP A 83 -1.73 2.48 13.84
N ILE A 84 -0.87 2.85 14.80
CA ILE A 84 0.58 2.96 14.62
C ILE A 84 1.26 2.30 15.81
N GLN A 85 1.87 1.13 15.57
CA GLN A 85 2.61 0.38 16.58
C GLN A 85 4.10 0.71 16.52
N LEU A 86 4.64 1.25 17.61
CA LEU A 86 6.09 1.36 17.78
C LEU A 86 6.64 0.03 18.28
N VAL A 87 7.56 -0.55 17.52
CA VAL A 87 8.12 -1.87 17.76
C VAL A 87 9.63 -1.78 17.91
N GLN A 88 10.16 -2.51 18.89
CA GLN A 88 11.60 -2.62 19.13
C GLN A 88 11.97 -4.10 19.28
N VAL A 89 12.16 -4.78 18.15
CA VAL A 89 12.68 -6.16 18.11
C VAL A 89 13.79 -6.26 17.07
N GLY A 90 14.67 -7.26 17.19
CA GLY A 90 15.81 -7.41 16.31
C GLY A 90 15.40 -7.80 14.89
N GLY A 91 15.70 -6.94 13.92
CA GLY A 91 15.49 -7.18 12.49
C GLY A 91 14.10 -6.77 11.99
N SER A 92 14.06 -6.23 10.77
CA SER A 92 12.85 -5.64 10.19
C SER A 92 11.71 -6.64 10.02
N TYR A 93 12.03 -7.88 9.63
CA TYR A 93 11.04 -8.94 9.43
C TYR A 93 10.30 -9.31 10.71
N HIS A 94 11.00 -9.36 11.84
CA HIS A 94 10.37 -9.65 13.14
C HIS A 94 9.53 -8.48 13.61
N MET A 95 10.00 -7.24 13.37
CA MET A 95 9.26 -6.03 13.72
C MET A 95 7.97 -5.88 12.93
N GLU A 96 7.98 -6.18 11.63
CA GLU A 96 6.77 -6.17 10.80
C GLU A 96 5.74 -7.17 11.34
N LYS A 97 6.16 -8.40 11.61
CA LYS A 97 5.28 -9.44 12.17
C LYS A 97 4.72 -9.04 13.54
N GLU A 98 5.57 -8.52 14.41
CA GLU A 98 5.17 -8.11 15.76
C GLU A 98 4.21 -6.92 15.73
N GLY A 99 4.46 -5.92 14.87
CA GLY A 99 3.58 -4.77 14.71
C GLY A 99 2.21 -5.14 14.13
N LEU A 100 2.18 -6.01 13.11
CA LEU A 100 0.95 -6.56 12.56
C LEU A 100 0.17 -7.33 13.63
N LYS A 101 0.85 -8.21 14.38
CA LYS A 101 0.24 -9.01 15.44
C LYS A 101 -0.46 -8.12 16.47
N ARG A 102 0.25 -7.12 17.02
CA ARG A 102 -0.30 -6.18 18.00
C ARG A 102 -1.50 -5.41 17.45
N SER A 103 -1.40 -4.93 16.21
CA SER A 103 -2.49 -4.17 15.59
C SER A 103 -3.74 -5.04 15.42
N LEU A 104 -3.58 -6.30 14.96
CA LEU A 104 -4.71 -7.22 14.80
C LEU A 104 -5.33 -7.62 16.14
N GLU A 105 -4.51 -7.96 17.14
CA GLU A 105 -5.00 -8.30 18.48
C GLU A 105 -5.79 -7.14 19.09
N TRP A 106 -5.28 -5.91 18.99
CA TRP A 106 -5.98 -4.72 19.47
C TRP A 106 -7.30 -4.44 18.73
N LEU A 107 -7.33 -4.60 17.40
CA LEU A 107 -8.57 -4.46 16.61
C LEU A 107 -9.62 -5.51 16.99
N GLU A 108 -9.18 -6.75 17.19
CA GLU A 108 -10.05 -7.84 17.66
C GLU A 108 -10.60 -7.56 19.07
N GLU A 109 -9.76 -7.08 19.99
CA GLU A 109 -10.18 -6.67 21.35
C GLU A 109 -11.20 -5.53 21.33
N CYS A 110 -11.08 -4.60 20.36
CA CYS A 110 -12.06 -3.54 20.16
C CYS A 110 -13.39 -4.04 19.55
N GLY A 111 -13.42 -5.27 19.02
CA GLY A 111 -14.60 -5.86 18.37
C GLY A 111 -14.69 -5.59 16.87
N VAL A 112 -13.62 -5.14 16.21
CA VAL A 112 -13.61 -4.87 14.77
C VAL A 112 -13.62 -6.19 13.99
N ARG A 113 -14.53 -6.30 13.01
CA ARG A 113 -14.67 -7.47 12.15
C ARG A 113 -13.87 -7.31 10.86
N LEU A 114 -12.72 -7.98 10.80
CA LEU A 114 -11.85 -7.97 9.65
C LEU A 114 -12.38 -8.89 8.52
N ASP A 115 -12.46 -8.37 7.31
CA ASP A 115 -12.76 -9.16 6.10
C ASP A 115 -11.47 -9.70 5.47
N CYS A 116 -10.54 -8.80 5.17
CA CYS A 116 -9.23 -9.14 4.64
C CYS A 116 -8.18 -8.07 4.94
N ILE A 117 -6.92 -8.46 4.77
CA ILE A 117 -5.77 -7.57 4.90
C ILE A 117 -4.94 -7.55 3.61
N VAL A 118 -4.49 -6.36 3.21
CA VAL A 118 -3.53 -6.16 2.11
C VAL A 118 -2.14 -5.89 2.68
N THR A 119 -1.17 -6.73 2.34
CA THR A 119 0.24 -6.55 2.76
C THR A 119 1.21 -6.93 1.66
N ASP A 120 2.50 -6.79 1.95
CA ASP A 120 3.58 -7.34 1.15
C ASP A 120 3.62 -8.87 1.11
N ARG A 121 4.32 -9.38 0.10
CA ARG A 121 4.56 -10.81 -0.09
C ARG A 121 5.69 -11.32 0.81
N HIS A 122 5.51 -11.20 2.13
CA HIS A 122 6.46 -11.69 3.12
C HIS A 122 6.02 -13.04 3.72
N LEU A 123 6.88 -14.06 3.65
CA LEU A 123 6.56 -15.45 4.01
C LEU A 123 6.14 -15.62 5.48
N GLN A 124 6.76 -14.90 6.40
CA GLN A 124 6.41 -14.99 7.82
C GLN A 124 5.02 -14.43 8.11
N ILE A 125 4.65 -13.34 7.42
CA ILE A 125 3.32 -12.72 7.50
C ILE A 125 2.27 -13.65 6.90
N GLN A 126 2.53 -14.22 5.73
CA GLN A 126 1.64 -15.20 5.09
C GLN A 126 1.36 -16.39 6.00
N LYS A 127 2.42 -16.96 6.60
CA LYS A 127 2.27 -18.08 7.54
C LYS A 127 1.40 -17.67 8.74
N PHE A 128 1.70 -16.51 9.35
CA PHE A 128 0.97 -16.01 10.50
C PHE A 128 -0.52 -15.75 10.21
N LEU A 129 -0.83 -15.07 9.11
CA LEU A 129 -2.22 -14.77 8.72
C LEU A 129 -2.99 -16.05 8.38
N LYS A 130 -2.34 -17.01 7.70
CA LYS A 130 -2.93 -18.32 7.42
C LYS A 130 -3.25 -19.09 8.71
N GLU A 131 -2.36 -19.09 9.69
CA GLU A 131 -2.58 -19.73 10.99
C GLU A 131 -3.74 -19.09 11.77
N ARG A 132 -4.00 -17.79 11.57
CA ARG A 132 -5.15 -17.07 12.15
C ARG A 132 -6.43 -17.11 11.30
N ASN A 133 -6.43 -17.82 10.16
CA ASN A 133 -7.54 -17.82 9.20
C ASN A 133 -7.95 -16.42 8.70
N VAL A 134 -6.98 -15.50 8.57
CA VAL A 134 -7.21 -14.17 8.01
C VAL A 134 -6.95 -14.19 6.50
N THR A 135 -7.91 -13.72 5.72
CA THR A 135 -7.76 -13.58 4.26
C THR A 135 -6.72 -12.50 3.95
N GLN A 136 -5.67 -12.87 3.23
CA GLN A 136 -4.62 -11.95 2.80
C GLN A 136 -4.68 -11.71 1.29
N TYR A 137 -4.60 -10.45 0.89
CA TYR A 137 -4.30 -10.02 -0.46
C TYR A 137 -2.93 -9.33 -0.52
N TYR A 138 -2.36 -9.25 -1.72
CA TYR A 138 -1.07 -8.60 -1.94
C TYR A 138 -1.26 -7.22 -2.52
N ASP A 139 -0.42 -6.29 -2.07
CA ASP A 139 -0.34 -4.96 -2.66
C ASP A 139 0.05 -5.07 -4.15
N VAL A 140 -0.84 -4.54 -5.01
CA VAL A 140 -0.65 -4.49 -6.46
C VAL A 140 0.57 -3.67 -6.85
N TRP A 141 0.98 -2.68 -6.05
CA TRP A 141 2.17 -1.87 -6.31
C TRP A 141 3.43 -2.73 -6.33
N HIS A 142 3.57 -3.70 -5.42
CA HIS A 142 4.73 -4.60 -5.40
C HIS A 142 4.76 -5.50 -6.64
N LEU A 143 3.61 -5.99 -7.09
CA LEU A 143 3.49 -6.75 -8.32
C LEU A 143 3.88 -5.91 -9.54
N GLU A 144 3.34 -4.69 -9.63
CA GLU A 144 3.61 -3.75 -10.71
C GLU A 144 5.09 -3.38 -10.76
N LYS A 145 5.69 -3.04 -9.63
CA LYS A 145 7.13 -2.73 -9.53
C LYS A 145 8.00 -3.88 -10.02
N GLY A 146 7.64 -5.11 -9.66
CA GLY A 146 8.32 -6.33 -10.15
C GLY A 146 8.17 -6.51 -11.67
N LEU A 147 6.97 -6.28 -12.19
CA LEU A 147 6.68 -6.33 -13.63
C LEU A 147 7.46 -5.25 -14.40
N SER A 148 7.43 -4.00 -13.93
CA SER A 148 8.12 -2.87 -14.56
C SER A 148 9.61 -3.12 -14.70
N LYS A 149 10.28 -3.67 -13.69
CA LYS A 149 11.70 -4.04 -13.78
C LYS A 149 11.97 -5.07 -14.87
N LYS A 150 11.09 -6.06 -15.04
CA LYS A 150 11.21 -7.07 -16.09
C LYS A 150 10.98 -6.47 -17.47
N LEU A 151 9.98 -5.61 -17.62
CA LEU A 151 9.71 -4.89 -18.88
C LEU A 151 10.89 -3.99 -19.26
N GLU A 152 11.49 -3.30 -18.29
CA GLU A 152 12.69 -2.48 -18.51
C GLU A 152 13.89 -3.32 -18.95
N GLN A 153 14.06 -4.52 -18.38
CA GLN A 153 15.12 -5.43 -18.78
C GLN A 153 14.93 -5.90 -20.23
N ILE A 154 13.72 -6.29 -20.61
CA ILE A 154 13.37 -6.71 -21.98
C ILE A 154 13.57 -5.55 -22.97
N ALA A 155 13.15 -4.35 -22.59
CA ALA A 155 13.26 -3.16 -23.44
C ALA A 155 14.70 -2.70 -23.72
N ARG A 156 15.71 -3.25 -23.03
CA ARG A 156 17.14 -2.99 -23.34
C ARG A 156 17.61 -3.76 -24.56
N ASP A 157 16.94 -4.86 -24.91
CA ASP A 157 17.20 -5.56 -26.15
C ASP A 157 16.73 -4.68 -27.33
N LYS A 158 17.59 -4.52 -28.34
CA LYS A 158 17.29 -3.69 -29.52
C LYS A 158 16.05 -4.21 -30.24
N ASP A 159 15.90 -5.52 -30.33
CA ASP A 159 14.79 -6.18 -31.01
C ASP A 159 13.47 -6.05 -30.23
N CYS A 160 13.54 -5.80 -28.92
CA CYS A 160 12.38 -5.65 -28.05
C CYS A 160 12.15 -4.21 -27.55
N SER A 161 12.82 -3.22 -28.14
CA SER A 161 12.72 -1.81 -27.74
C SER A 161 11.30 -1.24 -27.81
N ILE A 162 10.42 -1.83 -28.62
CA ILE A 162 8.99 -1.49 -28.72
C ILE A 162 8.24 -1.67 -27.40
N VAL A 163 8.65 -2.63 -26.55
CA VAL A 163 8.02 -2.90 -25.24
C VAL A 163 8.03 -1.65 -24.35
N LYS A 164 9.07 -0.82 -24.46
CA LYS A 164 9.16 0.44 -23.72
C LYS A 164 8.00 1.38 -24.00
N LYS A 165 7.48 1.39 -25.23
CA LYS A 165 6.34 2.24 -25.63
C LYS A 165 5.04 1.77 -24.98
N TRP A 166 4.91 0.48 -24.69
CA TRP A 166 3.74 -0.15 -24.08
C TRP A 166 3.80 -0.22 -22.55
N GLN A 167 4.96 0.05 -21.95
CA GLN A 167 5.17 -0.13 -20.51
C GLN A 167 4.14 0.61 -19.66
N HIS A 168 3.83 1.87 -19.98
CA HIS A 168 2.83 2.64 -19.22
C HIS A 168 1.44 1.99 -19.30
N SER A 169 1.03 1.62 -20.51
CA SER A 169 -0.25 0.99 -20.82
C SER A 169 -0.38 -0.36 -20.10
N ILE A 170 0.67 -1.20 -20.14
CA ILE A 170 0.69 -2.49 -19.44
C ILE A 170 0.53 -2.32 -17.92
N ARG A 171 1.20 -1.30 -17.34
CA ARG A 171 1.07 -0.98 -15.91
C ARG A 171 -0.34 -0.53 -15.57
N ASN A 172 -0.95 0.34 -16.37
CA ASN A 172 -2.32 0.79 -16.18
C ASN A 172 -3.30 -0.39 -16.26
N HIS A 173 -3.13 -1.28 -17.24
CA HIS A 173 -3.94 -2.50 -17.35
C HIS A 173 -3.89 -3.36 -16.09
N LEU A 174 -2.71 -3.48 -15.47
CA LEU A 174 -2.55 -4.24 -14.22
C LEU A 174 -3.34 -3.60 -13.06
N TYR A 175 -3.24 -2.29 -12.88
CA TYR A 175 -4.00 -1.59 -11.85
C TYR A 175 -5.51 -1.63 -12.12
N TRP A 176 -5.92 -1.42 -13.37
CA TRP A 176 -7.32 -1.51 -13.79
C TRP A 176 -7.86 -2.92 -13.57
N THR A 177 -7.09 -3.96 -13.91
CA THR A 177 -7.45 -5.36 -13.64
C THR A 177 -7.65 -5.59 -12.15
N ALA A 178 -6.74 -5.11 -11.30
CA ALA A 178 -6.84 -5.28 -9.86
C ALA A 178 -8.07 -4.56 -9.28
N ALA A 179 -8.34 -3.33 -9.72
CA ALA A 179 -9.39 -2.46 -9.19
C ALA A 179 -10.80 -2.80 -9.72
N SER A 180 -10.93 -3.26 -10.96
CA SER A 180 -12.22 -3.52 -11.60
C SER A 180 -12.74 -4.96 -11.44
N SER A 181 -11.93 -5.87 -10.91
CA SER A 181 -12.30 -7.29 -10.81
C SER A 181 -12.87 -7.65 -9.45
N THR A 182 -13.99 -8.36 -9.46
CA THR A 182 -14.69 -8.87 -8.27
C THR A 182 -14.12 -10.19 -7.74
N SER A 183 -13.46 -10.97 -8.59
CA SER A 183 -12.87 -12.27 -8.21
C SER A 183 -11.41 -12.43 -8.62
N GLY A 184 -10.72 -13.43 -8.05
CA GLY A 184 -9.37 -13.78 -8.46
C GLY A 184 -9.30 -14.35 -9.88
N LEU A 185 -10.31 -15.12 -10.28
CA LEU A 185 -10.39 -15.68 -11.64
C LEU A 185 -10.63 -14.59 -12.69
N GLU A 186 -11.50 -13.62 -12.38
CA GLU A 186 -11.71 -12.45 -13.23
C GLU A 186 -10.42 -11.62 -13.40
N LYS A 187 -9.64 -11.43 -12.32
CA LYS A 187 -8.31 -10.77 -12.41
C LYS A 187 -7.40 -11.49 -13.39
N VAL A 188 -7.40 -12.83 -13.38
CA VAL A 188 -6.59 -13.62 -14.33
C VAL A 188 -7.11 -13.48 -15.75
N ALA A 189 -8.44 -13.52 -15.97
CA ALA A 189 -9.04 -13.36 -17.28
C ALA A 189 -8.73 -11.98 -17.89
N LYS A 190 -8.99 -10.90 -17.13
CA LYS A 190 -8.65 -9.53 -17.49
C LYS A 190 -7.15 -9.33 -17.70
N TRP A 191 -6.28 -9.95 -16.90
CA TRP A 191 -4.83 -9.84 -17.12
C TRP A 191 -4.39 -10.54 -18.42
N LYS A 192 -4.94 -11.72 -18.72
CA LYS A 192 -4.63 -12.47 -19.95
C LYS A 192 -5.07 -11.74 -21.22
N SER A 193 -6.18 -11.00 -21.16
CA SER A 193 -6.70 -10.25 -22.32
C SER A 193 -5.75 -9.16 -22.81
N LEU A 194 -4.77 -8.74 -22.00
CA LEU A 194 -3.71 -7.81 -22.38
C LEU A 194 -3.03 -8.18 -23.71
N ILE A 195 -2.76 -9.47 -23.94
CA ILE A 195 -2.08 -9.94 -25.15
C ILE A 195 -2.97 -9.75 -26.38
N ASN A 196 -4.25 -10.06 -26.27
CA ASN A 196 -5.24 -9.85 -27.32
C ASN A 196 -5.39 -8.35 -27.60
N HIS A 197 -5.45 -7.54 -26.53
CA HIS A 197 -5.59 -6.10 -26.62
C HIS A 197 -4.42 -5.44 -27.35
N ILE A 198 -3.18 -5.86 -27.09
CA ILE A 198 -1.99 -5.37 -27.81
C ILE A 198 -2.08 -5.66 -29.33
N GLN A 199 -2.83 -6.68 -29.73
CA GLN A 199 -3.08 -7.08 -31.11
C GLN A 199 -4.37 -6.48 -31.71
N ASP A 200 -5.01 -5.56 -30.98
CA ASP A 200 -6.32 -4.97 -31.36
C ASP A 200 -7.46 -6.01 -31.42
N VAL A 201 -7.33 -7.10 -30.66
CA VAL A 201 -8.38 -8.12 -30.50
C VAL A 201 -9.13 -7.86 -29.19
N HIS A 202 -10.41 -7.53 -29.31
CA HIS A 202 -11.27 -7.08 -28.20
C HIS A 202 -12.35 -8.09 -27.77
N ILE A 203 -12.40 -9.25 -28.41
CA ILE A 203 -13.29 -10.37 -28.09
C ILE A 203 -12.41 -11.54 -27.65
N HIS A 204 -12.80 -12.25 -26.60
CA HIS A 204 -11.99 -13.27 -25.95
C HIS A 204 -12.79 -14.54 -25.70
N ASP A 205 -12.12 -15.69 -25.77
CA ASP A 205 -12.72 -17.00 -25.48
C ASP A 205 -12.93 -17.25 -23.97
N ASP A 206 -12.53 -16.30 -23.11
CA ASP A 206 -12.65 -16.42 -21.65
C ASP A 206 -14.03 -15.91 -21.19
N LEU A 207 -14.86 -16.81 -20.67
CA LEU A 207 -16.23 -16.51 -20.21
C LEU A 207 -16.28 -15.48 -19.07
N LEU A 208 -15.20 -15.33 -18.30
CA LEU A 208 -15.14 -14.36 -17.21
C LEU A 208 -14.82 -12.94 -17.68
N TYR A 209 -14.28 -12.81 -18.89
CA TYR A 209 -14.03 -11.52 -19.54
C TYR A 209 -14.10 -11.69 -21.07
N PRO A 210 -15.32 -11.83 -21.64
CA PRO A 210 -15.49 -12.20 -23.05
C PRO A 210 -15.26 -11.05 -24.02
N GLN A 211 -15.30 -9.79 -23.56
CA GLN A 211 -15.13 -8.61 -24.39
C GLN A 211 -14.54 -7.43 -23.60
N CYS A 212 -13.76 -6.58 -24.26
CA CYS A 212 -13.27 -5.33 -23.67
C CYS A 212 -14.39 -4.35 -23.28
N GLU A 213 -14.25 -3.71 -22.11
CA GLU A 213 -15.26 -2.79 -21.53
C GLU A 213 -15.29 -1.38 -22.18
N HIS A 214 -14.33 -1.06 -23.04
CA HIS A 214 -14.26 0.26 -23.69
C HIS A 214 -14.76 0.22 -25.14
N SER A 215 -15.29 1.35 -25.62
CA SER A 215 -15.64 1.51 -27.02
C SER A 215 -14.42 1.44 -27.93
N HIS A 216 -14.62 0.97 -29.17
CA HIS A 216 -13.55 0.91 -30.18
C HIS A 216 -13.08 2.33 -30.53
N ARG A 217 -11.82 2.67 -30.21
CA ARG A 217 -11.27 4.00 -30.52
C ARG A 217 -10.60 3.99 -31.90
N VAL A 218 -11.18 4.72 -32.85
CA VAL A 218 -10.63 4.93 -34.19
C VAL A 218 -9.56 6.04 -34.13
N SER A 219 -8.35 5.73 -33.68
CA SER A 219 -7.25 6.72 -33.66
C SER A 219 -5.92 6.10 -34.09
N LYS A 220 -5.52 6.39 -35.34
CA LYS A 220 -4.30 5.91 -36.00
C LYS A 220 -2.98 6.45 -35.41
N ARG A 221 -2.98 7.18 -34.28
CA ARG A 221 -1.78 7.92 -33.81
C ARG A 221 -1.30 7.65 -32.39
N ARG A 222 -1.89 6.72 -31.64
CA ARG A 222 -1.36 6.35 -30.31
C ARG A 222 -1.48 4.84 -30.09
N VAL A 223 -0.40 4.14 -30.45
CA VAL A 223 -0.23 2.70 -30.23
C VAL A 223 -0.33 2.32 -28.74
N ALA A 224 -0.25 3.27 -27.80
CA ALA A 224 -0.16 3.01 -26.36
C ALA A 224 -1.34 3.55 -25.53
N SER A 225 -2.48 3.91 -26.14
CA SER A 225 -3.63 4.48 -25.39
C SER A 225 -4.80 3.52 -25.17
N CYS A 226 -4.63 2.25 -25.53
CA CYS A 226 -5.71 1.27 -25.44
C CYS A 226 -5.79 0.60 -24.06
N LEU A 227 -4.76 0.71 -23.22
CA LEU A 227 -4.74 0.16 -21.86
C LEU A 227 -4.76 1.23 -20.77
#